data_AF-A0A9D0VDR5-F1
#
_entry.id   AF-A0A9D0VDR5-F1
#
_cell.length_a   1.000
_cell.length_b   1.000
_cell.length_c   1.000
_cell.angle_alpha   90.00
_cell.angle_beta   90.00
_cell.angle_gamma   90.00
#
_symmetry.space_group_name_H-M   'P 1'
#
loop_
_entity.id
_entity.type
_entity.pdbx_description
1 polymer ?
#
loop_
_entity_poly.entity_id
_entity_poly.type
_entity_poly.pdbx_seq_one_letter_code
_entity_poly.pdbx_strand_id
1 'polypeptide(L)'
;MSRPLVSIPGLMLTVSVALAAQPDPRGWSAGTIAAGAAEVTAGPDQLPIIDLPASLTRQLEGPTVLFYFSPTCPHCRHVAREVVALHERLSATGTATVHGIASASSTDSALAAFRSTYGVSFPITHDADRTLLAALAVRSTPSALLVVPAGRGKVEVRDLWYPFVPGLSALVEGRARGDVSEAFRPGAYLGNNFCGTCHTQEHSSWLLTHHAVAWRTLTTRDAHTDSACVRCHVTGAGQPGGFSGDPESRLVDVGCEACHGPGGPHDGVRTEAASTCASCHDEDHSIAFSYAKGLPLIDHFESNTLDEAQIRQRRLDLYQGEAPRELLAFPQGRNVGASRCLECHQTQHAWWSSDPHARAMDRLRPDGGDDPGCVRCHATSDRSGPPPTELSGYRILEGIGCESCHGPGEAHVAAGGGADNIEGLGEDCPVCVIEAVCTRCHTSERDPDWDLQQALGRIEH
;
A
#
# COMPACT_ATOMS: atom_id res chain seq x y z
N MET A 1 83.83 -1.16 -20.26
CA MET A 1 82.85 -0.98 -21.36
C MET A 1 81.66 -1.85 -21.04
N SER A 2 80.64 -1.29 -20.39
CA SER A 2 79.49 -2.03 -19.88
C SER A 2 78.23 -1.53 -20.60
N ARG A 3 77.53 -2.44 -21.29
CA ARG A 3 76.28 -2.14 -22.03
C ARG A 3 75.10 -2.13 -21.04
N PRO A 4 74.11 -1.22 -21.17
CA PRO A 4 72.94 -1.25 -20.31
C PRO A 4 71.93 -2.28 -20.83
N LEU A 5 71.27 -2.97 -19.88
CA LEU A 5 70.15 -3.88 -20.09
C LEU A 5 68.86 -3.06 -20.24
N VAL A 6 68.10 -3.33 -21.30
CA VAL A 6 66.75 -2.77 -21.52
C VAL A 6 65.74 -3.70 -20.85
N SER A 7 64.94 -3.16 -19.92
CA SER A 7 63.86 -3.88 -19.25
C SER A 7 62.58 -3.76 -20.07
N ILE A 8 61.97 -4.90 -20.43
CA ILE A 8 60.65 -4.97 -21.07
C ILE A 8 59.60 -5.13 -19.95
N PRO A 9 58.56 -4.28 -19.86
CA PRO A 9 57.55 -4.42 -18.83
C PRO A 9 56.61 -5.58 -19.18
N GLY A 10 56.41 -6.50 -18.24
CA GLY A 10 55.47 -7.61 -18.35
C GLY A 10 54.02 -7.12 -18.21
N LEU A 11 53.21 -7.43 -19.21
CA LEU A 11 51.76 -7.19 -19.20
C LEU A 11 51.10 -8.21 -18.26
N MET A 12 50.73 -7.80 -17.05
CA MET A 12 49.86 -8.60 -16.18
C MET A 12 48.41 -8.50 -16.68
N LEU A 13 47.91 -9.60 -17.24
CA LEU A 13 46.51 -9.75 -17.61
C LEU A 13 45.71 -10.09 -16.34
N THR A 14 45.06 -9.10 -15.74
CA THR A 14 44.09 -9.34 -14.66
C THR A 14 42.80 -9.87 -15.27
N VAL A 15 42.55 -11.17 -15.13
CA VAL A 15 41.24 -11.77 -15.44
C VAL A 15 40.30 -11.43 -14.31
N SER A 16 39.51 -10.37 -14.48
CA SER A 16 38.40 -10.05 -13.60
C SER A 16 37.27 -11.04 -13.86
N VAL A 17 37.16 -12.08 -13.04
CA VAL A 17 35.96 -12.92 -12.98
C VAL A 17 34.88 -12.08 -12.31
N ALA A 18 33.99 -11.48 -13.10
CA ALA A 18 32.77 -10.90 -12.59
C ALA A 18 31.90 -12.05 -12.04
N LEU A 19 31.88 -12.23 -10.72
CA LEU A 19 30.83 -13.03 -10.09
C LEU A 19 29.52 -12.31 -10.35
N ALA A 20 28.65 -12.90 -11.18
CA ALA A 20 27.29 -12.43 -11.32
C ALA A 20 26.63 -12.45 -9.93
N ALA A 21 26.19 -11.27 -9.45
CA ALA A 21 25.45 -11.17 -8.21
C ALA A 21 24.24 -12.11 -8.28
N GLN A 22 24.02 -12.92 -7.23
CA GLN A 22 22.83 -13.76 -7.16
C GLN A 22 21.59 -12.85 -7.16
N PRO A 23 20.55 -13.21 -7.92
CA PRO A 23 19.31 -12.43 -7.95
C PRO A 23 18.70 -12.38 -6.54
N ASP A 24 18.22 -11.20 -6.15
CA ASP A 24 17.54 -11.00 -4.87
C ASP A 24 16.26 -11.85 -4.80
N PRO A 25 16.14 -12.80 -3.87
CA PRO A 25 15.00 -13.71 -3.79
C PRO A 25 13.67 -13.02 -3.47
N ARG A 26 13.71 -11.76 -3.00
CA ARG A 26 12.52 -10.95 -2.67
C ARG A 26 11.85 -10.31 -3.88
N GLY A 27 12.45 -10.44 -5.06
CA GLY A 27 11.95 -9.84 -6.29
C GLY A 27 12.14 -10.75 -7.50
N TRP A 28 11.76 -10.23 -8.67
CA TRP A 28 11.78 -11.03 -9.89
C TRP A 28 13.15 -11.18 -10.52
N SER A 29 13.37 -12.33 -11.16
CA SER A 29 14.44 -12.51 -12.14
C SER A 29 13.87 -12.40 -13.56
N ALA A 30 14.73 -12.10 -14.54
CA ALA A 30 14.31 -12.12 -15.94
C ALA A 30 13.72 -13.49 -16.31
N GLY A 31 12.53 -13.50 -16.90
CA GLY A 31 11.81 -14.72 -17.27
C GLY A 31 10.91 -15.31 -16.17
N THR A 32 10.82 -14.69 -14.99
CA THR A 32 9.82 -15.05 -13.98
C THR A 32 8.41 -14.73 -14.50
N ILE A 33 7.55 -15.76 -14.59
CA ILE A 33 6.15 -15.63 -14.99
C ILE A 33 5.28 -15.59 -13.73
N ALA A 34 4.31 -14.68 -13.69
CA ALA A 34 3.36 -14.57 -12.59
C ALA A 34 2.56 -15.87 -12.41
N ALA A 35 2.33 -16.30 -11.17
CA ALA A 35 1.73 -17.60 -10.89
C ALA A 35 0.33 -17.80 -11.48
N GLY A 36 -0.49 -16.75 -11.55
CA GLY A 36 -1.83 -16.77 -12.13
C GLY A 36 -1.88 -16.49 -13.64
N ALA A 37 -0.76 -16.12 -14.28
CA ALA A 37 -0.78 -15.62 -15.66
C ALA A 37 -1.35 -16.64 -16.65
N ALA A 38 -0.96 -17.91 -16.56
CA ALA A 38 -1.42 -18.95 -17.48
C ALA A 38 -2.94 -19.16 -17.38
N GLU A 39 -3.49 -19.20 -16.16
CA GLU A 39 -4.92 -19.38 -15.91
C GLU A 39 -5.72 -18.16 -16.40
N VAL A 40 -5.29 -16.95 -16.04
CA VAL A 40 -5.99 -15.72 -16.41
C VAL A 40 -5.97 -15.51 -17.92
N THR A 41 -4.84 -15.75 -18.59
CA THR A 41 -4.74 -15.56 -20.04
C THR A 41 -5.55 -16.61 -20.81
N ALA A 42 -5.47 -17.88 -20.42
CA ALA A 42 -6.30 -18.94 -21.03
C ALA A 42 -7.80 -18.70 -20.80
N GLY A 43 -8.16 -18.18 -19.63
CA GLY A 43 -9.54 -18.09 -19.17
C GLY A 43 -10.07 -19.41 -18.63
N PRO A 44 -11.31 -19.39 -18.11
CA PRO A 44 -11.90 -20.59 -17.53
C PRO A 44 -12.11 -21.67 -18.60
N ASP A 45 -11.93 -22.92 -18.20
CA ASP A 45 -12.36 -24.07 -18.98
C ASP A 45 -13.84 -23.95 -19.35
N GLN A 46 -14.25 -24.61 -20.45
CA GLN A 46 -15.57 -24.50 -21.07
C GLN A 46 -16.71 -24.32 -20.04
N LEU A 47 -17.19 -23.08 -19.91
CA LEU A 47 -18.25 -22.71 -18.99
C LEU A 47 -19.63 -23.12 -19.53
N PRO A 48 -20.64 -23.27 -18.65
CA PRO A 48 -21.94 -23.78 -19.06
C PRO A 48 -22.67 -22.84 -20.02
N ILE A 49 -23.51 -23.43 -20.88
CA ILE A 49 -24.61 -22.71 -21.53
C ILE A 49 -25.76 -22.62 -20.53
N ILE A 50 -26.24 -21.40 -20.29
CA ILE A 50 -27.28 -21.11 -19.30
C ILE A 50 -28.57 -20.76 -20.04
N ASP A 51 -29.69 -21.35 -19.59
CA ASP A 51 -31.02 -20.92 -19.99
C ASP A 51 -31.43 -19.65 -19.22
N LEU A 52 -31.80 -18.61 -19.96
CA LEU A 52 -32.25 -17.34 -19.41
C LEU A 52 -33.66 -16.98 -19.93
N PRO A 53 -34.46 -16.23 -19.16
CA PRO A 53 -35.77 -15.78 -19.59
C PRO A 53 -35.74 -15.10 -20.97
N ALA A 54 -36.75 -15.40 -21.79
CA ALA A 54 -36.88 -14.81 -23.13
C ALA A 54 -36.99 -13.27 -23.09
N SER A 55 -37.50 -12.70 -21.99
CA SER A 55 -37.55 -11.26 -21.76
C SER A 55 -36.16 -10.62 -21.68
N LEU A 56 -35.19 -11.31 -21.09
CA LEU A 56 -33.81 -10.85 -20.98
C LEU A 56 -33.04 -11.12 -22.27
N THR A 57 -33.06 -12.36 -22.77
CA THR A 57 -32.25 -12.76 -23.93
C THR A 57 -32.58 -11.99 -25.22
N ARG A 58 -33.82 -11.49 -25.37
CA ARG A 58 -34.18 -10.60 -26.49
C ARG A 58 -33.48 -9.24 -26.48
N GLN A 59 -32.91 -8.83 -25.34
CA GLN A 59 -32.16 -7.58 -25.19
C GLN A 59 -30.65 -7.79 -25.38
N LEU A 60 -30.19 -9.04 -25.53
CA LEU A 60 -28.78 -9.40 -25.64
C LEU A 60 -28.44 -9.61 -27.13
N GLU A 61 -28.09 -8.52 -27.83
CA GLU A 61 -27.79 -8.55 -29.26
C GLU A 61 -26.38 -9.08 -29.60
N GLY A 62 -25.49 -9.10 -28.60
CA GLY A 62 -24.10 -9.54 -28.75
C GLY A 62 -23.46 -9.85 -27.39
N PRO A 63 -22.11 -9.85 -27.31
CA PRO A 63 -21.41 -10.01 -26.05
C PRO A 63 -21.92 -9.01 -25.01
N THR A 64 -22.32 -9.50 -23.83
CA THR A 64 -22.92 -8.68 -22.79
C THR A 64 -22.35 -9.04 -21.43
N VAL A 65 -21.99 -8.03 -20.65
CA VAL A 65 -21.63 -8.18 -19.24
C VAL A 65 -22.91 -8.11 -18.42
N LEU A 66 -23.34 -9.23 -17.85
CA LEU A 66 -24.43 -9.28 -16.89
C LEU A 66 -23.90 -8.86 -15.51
N PHE A 67 -24.33 -7.70 -15.01
CA PHE A 67 -23.91 -7.17 -13.71
C PHE A 67 -25.03 -7.36 -12.67
N TYR A 68 -24.88 -8.35 -11.79
CA TYR A 68 -25.85 -8.63 -10.72
C TYR A 68 -25.53 -7.79 -9.49
N PHE A 69 -26.48 -6.97 -9.04
CA PHE A 69 -26.23 -5.98 -8.00
C PHE A 69 -27.48 -5.68 -7.15
N SER A 70 -27.27 -4.98 -6.03
CA SER A 70 -28.34 -4.34 -5.27
C SER A 70 -28.04 -2.85 -5.11
N PRO A 71 -28.99 -1.93 -5.37
CA PRO A 71 -28.74 -0.49 -5.36
C PRO A 71 -28.41 0.08 -3.97
N THR A 72 -28.69 -0.68 -2.91
CA THR A 72 -28.38 -0.32 -1.52
C THR A 72 -27.16 -1.03 -0.95
N CYS A 73 -26.58 -1.99 -1.68
CA CYS A 73 -25.39 -2.71 -1.23
C CYS A 73 -24.14 -1.80 -1.34
N PRO A 74 -23.39 -1.57 -0.24
CA PRO A 74 -22.18 -0.75 -0.27
C PRO A 74 -21.14 -1.22 -1.29
N HIS A 75 -20.93 -2.53 -1.41
CA HIS A 75 -19.99 -3.08 -2.40
C HIS A 75 -20.46 -2.85 -3.85
N CYS A 76 -21.77 -2.89 -4.10
CA CYS A 76 -22.32 -2.62 -5.44
C CYS A 76 -22.18 -1.14 -5.80
N ARG A 77 -22.37 -0.24 -4.83
CA ARG A 77 -22.17 1.20 -4.97
C ARG A 77 -20.72 1.55 -5.28
N HIS A 78 -19.80 0.91 -4.57
CA HIS A 78 -18.36 1.11 -4.72
C HIS A 78 -17.85 0.81 -6.14
N VAL A 79 -18.39 -0.23 -6.80
CA VAL A 79 -18.01 -0.57 -8.19
C VAL A 79 -18.88 0.12 -9.26
N ALA A 80 -19.90 0.88 -8.88
CA ALA A 80 -20.92 1.36 -9.82
C ALA A 80 -20.34 2.29 -10.89
N ARG A 81 -19.50 3.25 -10.50
CA ARG A 81 -18.83 4.17 -11.45
C ARG A 81 -17.91 3.42 -12.41
N GLU A 82 -17.19 2.42 -11.91
CA GLU A 82 -16.33 1.58 -12.72
C GLU A 82 -17.12 0.78 -13.77
N VAL A 83 -18.27 0.21 -13.39
CA VAL A 83 -19.14 -0.55 -14.30
C VAL A 83 -19.78 0.36 -15.35
N VAL A 84 -20.16 1.59 -14.99
CA VAL A 84 -20.64 2.61 -15.95
C VAL A 84 -19.55 2.97 -16.95
N ALA A 85 -18.34 3.27 -16.49
CA ALA A 85 -17.21 3.56 -17.37
C ALA A 85 -16.84 2.37 -18.27
N LEU A 86 -16.96 1.14 -17.76
CA LEU A 86 -16.79 -0.08 -18.56
C LEU A 86 -17.84 -0.16 -19.67
N HIS A 87 -19.12 0.07 -19.34
CA HIS A 87 -20.19 0.08 -20.33
C HIS A 87 -19.95 1.07 -21.47
N GLU A 88 -19.53 2.29 -21.13
CA GLU A 88 -19.24 3.34 -22.11
C GLU A 88 -18.12 2.93 -23.06
N ARG A 89 -17.00 2.39 -22.54
CA ARG A 89 -15.87 1.94 -23.38
C ARG A 89 -16.23 0.75 -24.27
N LEU A 90 -16.94 -0.24 -23.73
CA LEU A 90 -17.37 -1.41 -24.49
C LEU A 90 -18.37 -1.03 -25.60
N SER A 91 -19.35 -0.18 -25.28
CA SER A 91 -20.38 0.24 -26.23
C SER A 91 -19.81 1.14 -27.33
N ALA A 92 -18.88 2.04 -26.99
CA ALA A 92 -18.24 2.94 -27.95
C ALA A 92 -17.44 2.18 -29.03
N THR A 93 -16.91 1.01 -28.70
CA THR A 93 -16.18 0.14 -29.64
C THR A 93 -17.06 -0.92 -30.31
N GLY A 94 -18.31 -1.08 -29.85
CA GLY A 94 -19.20 -2.17 -30.27
C GLY A 94 -18.72 -3.56 -29.82
N THR A 95 -17.76 -3.64 -28.90
CA THR A 95 -17.17 -4.92 -28.43
C THR A 95 -18.17 -5.71 -27.59
N ALA A 96 -18.85 -5.01 -26.68
CA ALA A 96 -19.85 -5.59 -25.79
C ALA A 96 -20.75 -4.49 -25.20
N THR A 97 -21.78 -4.87 -24.45
CA THR A 97 -22.56 -3.95 -23.61
C THR A 97 -22.58 -4.44 -22.17
N VAL A 98 -23.15 -3.64 -21.27
CA VAL A 98 -23.42 -4.06 -19.88
C VAL A 98 -24.94 -4.12 -19.74
N HIS A 99 -25.44 -5.09 -18.98
CA HIS A 99 -26.84 -5.20 -18.61
C HIS A 99 -26.94 -5.45 -17.10
N GLY A 100 -27.59 -4.55 -16.39
CA GLY A 100 -27.77 -4.65 -14.95
C GLY A 100 -28.87 -5.64 -14.58
N ILE A 101 -28.64 -6.46 -13.56
CA ILE A 101 -29.64 -7.33 -12.95
C ILE A 101 -29.77 -6.91 -11.49
N ALA A 102 -30.84 -6.17 -11.20
CA ALA A 102 -31.15 -5.70 -9.87
C ALA A 102 -31.75 -6.84 -9.03
N SER A 103 -31.22 -7.05 -7.82
CA SER A 103 -31.68 -8.09 -6.91
C SER A 103 -33.15 -7.96 -6.54
N ALA A 104 -33.76 -9.05 -6.10
CA ALA A 104 -35.16 -9.08 -5.64
C ALA A 104 -35.49 -8.01 -4.57
N SER A 105 -34.53 -7.65 -3.73
CA SER A 105 -34.68 -6.63 -2.68
C SER A 105 -34.71 -5.18 -3.19
N SER A 106 -34.48 -4.96 -4.49
CA SER A 106 -34.43 -3.62 -5.07
C SER A 106 -35.83 -3.01 -5.21
N THR A 107 -36.01 -1.78 -4.74
CA THR A 107 -37.23 -1.00 -4.98
C THR A 107 -37.05 -0.07 -6.18
N ASP A 108 -38.15 0.33 -6.82
CA ASP A 108 -38.12 1.30 -7.92
C ASP A 108 -37.44 2.62 -7.52
N SER A 109 -37.70 3.10 -6.30
CA SER A 109 -37.06 4.30 -5.76
C SER A 109 -35.55 4.14 -5.59
N ALA A 110 -35.08 2.99 -5.09
CA ALA A 110 -33.67 2.72 -4.92
C ALA A 110 -32.95 2.58 -6.28
N LEU A 111 -33.61 1.98 -7.26
CA LEU A 111 -33.08 1.88 -8.63
C LEU A 111 -33.01 3.24 -9.32
N ALA A 112 -34.04 4.07 -9.18
CA ALA A 112 -34.04 5.43 -9.70
C ALA A 112 -32.92 6.27 -9.06
N ALA A 113 -32.73 6.16 -7.75
CA ALA A 113 -31.63 6.81 -7.04
C ALA A 113 -30.26 6.31 -7.55
N PHE A 114 -30.05 5.00 -7.64
CA PHE A 114 -28.81 4.42 -8.14
C PHE A 114 -28.48 4.88 -9.56
N ARG A 115 -29.48 4.89 -10.46
CA ARG A 115 -29.31 5.41 -11.83
C ARG A 115 -28.88 6.87 -11.84
N SER A 116 -29.56 7.71 -11.05
CA SER A 116 -29.28 9.14 -10.96
C SER A 116 -27.89 9.41 -10.36
N THR A 117 -27.54 8.77 -9.25
CA THR A 117 -26.28 8.97 -8.53
C THR A 117 -25.04 8.58 -9.35
N TYR A 118 -25.12 7.46 -10.07
CA TYR A 118 -23.96 6.90 -10.79
C TYR A 118 -23.99 7.13 -12.29
N GLY A 119 -25.04 7.76 -12.84
CA GLY A 119 -25.16 8.01 -14.27
C GLY A 119 -25.35 6.72 -15.10
N VAL A 120 -26.11 5.76 -14.56
CA VAL A 120 -26.25 4.44 -15.21
C VAL A 120 -27.04 4.53 -16.52
N SER A 121 -26.33 4.37 -17.63
CA SER A 121 -26.85 4.42 -19.00
C SER A 121 -27.26 3.05 -19.54
N PHE A 122 -26.79 1.95 -18.96
CA PHE A 122 -27.16 0.60 -19.40
C PHE A 122 -28.59 0.18 -18.98
N PRO A 123 -29.21 -0.78 -19.70
CA PRO A 123 -30.48 -1.37 -19.32
C PRO A 123 -30.38 -2.13 -17.98
N ILE A 124 -31.48 -2.15 -17.21
CA ILE A 124 -31.56 -2.89 -15.94
C ILE A 124 -32.83 -3.73 -15.95
N THR A 125 -32.71 -5.01 -15.59
CA THR A 125 -33.82 -5.92 -15.32
C THR A 125 -33.91 -6.18 -13.82
N HIS A 126 -35.13 -6.19 -13.27
CA HIS A 126 -35.37 -6.54 -11.87
C HIS A 126 -35.65 -8.03 -11.72
N ASP A 127 -34.85 -8.71 -10.92
CA ASP A 127 -34.94 -10.14 -10.61
C ASP A 127 -35.86 -10.38 -9.41
N ALA A 128 -37.13 -9.99 -9.54
CA ALA A 128 -38.10 -10.00 -8.43
C ALA A 128 -38.36 -11.40 -7.84
N ASP A 129 -38.36 -12.44 -8.69
CA ASP A 129 -38.65 -13.83 -8.32
C ASP A 129 -37.39 -14.68 -8.09
N ARG A 130 -36.19 -14.08 -8.18
CA ARG A 130 -34.88 -14.72 -8.02
C ARG A 130 -34.56 -15.79 -9.06
N THR A 131 -35.27 -15.80 -10.18
CA THR A 131 -35.00 -16.75 -11.26
C THR A 131 -33.64 -16.49 -11.90
N LEU A 132 -33.24 -15.23 -12.08
CA LEU A 132 -31.93 -14.88 -12.63
C LEU A 132 -30.80 -15.16 -11.63
N LEU A 133 -30.99 -14.87 -10.34
CA LEU A 133 -30.04 -15.25 -9.29
C LEU A 133 -29.72 -16.76 -9.35
N ALA A 134 -30.77 -17.58 -9.42
CA ALA A 134 -30.63 -19.04 -9.48
C ALA A 134 -29.96 -19.50 -10.78
N ALA A 135 -30.40 -18.98 -11.93
CA ALA A 135 -29.86 -19.35 -13.24
C ALA A 135 -28.38 -18.99 -13.39
N LEU A 136 -27.97 -17.83 -12.86
CA LEU A 136 -26.59 -17.37 -12.90
C LEU A 136 -25.73 -17.96 -11.77
N ALA A 137 -26.30 -18.72 -10.84
CA ALA A 137 -25.61 -19.25 -9.67
C ALA A 137 -24.90 -18.17 -8.81
N VAL A 138 -25.47 -16.96 -8.77
CA VAL A 138 -24.92 -15.83 -8.00
C VAL A 138 -25.11 -16.09 -6.51
N ARG A 139 -24.02 -16.04 -5.75
CA ARG A 139 -24.02 -16.24 -4.28
C ARG A 139 -23.69 -14.97 -3.49
N SER A 140 -23.17 -13.95 -4.15
CA SER A 140 -22.76 -12.69 -3.55
C SER A 140 -23.00 -11.54 -4.53
N THR A 141 -23.16 -10.33 -4.02
CA THR A 141 -23.28 -9.11 -4.82
C THR A 141 -22.23 -8.09 -4.40
N PRO A 142 -21.61 -7.37 -5.33
CA PRO A 142 -21.80 -7.43 -6.77
C PRO A 142 -21.15 -8.67 -7.41
N SER A 143 -21.70 -9.12 -8.53
CA SER A 143 -21.17 -10.21 -9.35
C SER A 143 -21.30 -9.86 -10.83
N ALA A 144 -20.39 -10.33 -11.67
CA ALA A 144 -20.45 -10.10 -13.11
C ALA A 144 -20.19 -11.38 -13.91
N LEU A 145 -20.80 -11.48 -15.09
CA LEU A 145 -20.50 -12.51 -16.08
C LEU A 145 -20.40 -11.88 -17.45
N LEU A 146 -19.45 -12.31 -18.27
CA LEU A 146 -19.46 -12.03 -19.70
C LEU A 146 -20.17 -13.18 -20.41
N VAL A 147 -21.22 -12.87 -21.17
CA VAL A 147 -22.02 -13.87 -21.89
C VAL A 147 -22.16 -13.52 -23.36
N VAL A 148 -22.35 -14.53 -24.21
CA VAL A 148 -22.68 -14.36 -25.63
C VAL A 148 -23.98 -15.11 -25.97
N PRO A 149 -24.82 -14.60 -26.89
CA PRO A 149 -26.01 -15.31 -27.32
C PRO A 149 -25.69 -16.69 -27.93
N ALA A 150 -26.35 -17.74 -27.45
CA ALA A 150 -26.13 -19.14 -27.86
C ALA A 150 -27.40 -19.81 -28.41
N GLY A 151 -28.29 -19.02 -29.01
CA GLY A 151 -29.60 -19.44 -29.50
C GLY A 151 -30.76 -18.96 -28.62
N ARG A 152 -31.98 -19.41 -28.94
CA ARG A 152 -33.20 -18.91 -28.29
C ARG A 152 -33.20 -19.23 -26.79
N GLY A 153 -33.24 -18.19 -25.97
CA GLY A 153 -33.29 -18.32 -24.51
C GLY A 153 -31.99 -18.82 -23.88
N LYS A 154 -30.88 -18.88 -24.64
CA LYS A 154 -29.62 -19.45 -24.18
C LYS A 154 -28.48 -18.46 -24.34
N VAL A 155 -27.59 -18.46 -23.36
CA VAL A 155 -26.32 -17.74 -23.44
C VAL A 155 -25.17 -18.67 -23.08
N GLU A 156 -24.06 -18.51 -23.76
CA GLU A 156 -22.79 -19.15 -23.39
C GLU A 156 -22.02 -18.18 -22.49
N VAL A 157 -21.58 -18.66 -21.33
CA VAL A 157 -20.73 -17.87 -20.43
C VAL A 157 -19.29 -17.93 -20.94
N ARG A 158 -18.65 -16.77 -21.06
CA ARG A 158 -17.24 -16.62 -21.46
C ARG A 158 -16.32 -16.48 -20.26
N ASP A 159 -16.77 -15.79 -19.22
CA ASP A 159 -16.03 -15.62 -17.97
C ASP A 159 -16.99 -15.14 -16.86
N LEU A 160 -16.56 -15.24 -15.60
CA LEU A 160 -17.35 -14.84 -14.43
C LEU A 160 -16.46 -14.32 -13.29
N TRP A 161 -16.99 -13.34 -12.55
CA TRP A 161 -16.29 -12.67 -11.45
C TRP A 161 -17.19 -12.61 -10.22
N TYR A 162 -17.06 -13.62 -9.34
CA TYR A 162 -17.86 -13.82 -8.13
C TYR A 162 -16.99 -13.77 -6.87
N PRO A 163 -16.91 -12.63 -6.16
CA PRO A 163 -17.57 -11.34 -6.42
C PRO A 163 -16.84 -10.50 -7.49
N PHE A 164 -17.53 -9.47 -8.00
CA PHE A 164 -16.93 -8.44 -8.85
C PHE A 164 -16.35 -7.32 -7.98
N VAL A 165 -15.04 -7.20 -7.89
CA VAL A 165 -14.35 -6.20 -7.05
C VAL A 165 -13.79 -5.05 -7.90
N PRO A 166 -13.50 -3.87 -7.32
CA PRO A 166 -12.91 -2.75 -8.04
C PRO A 166 -11.63 -3.16 -8.79
N GLY A 167 -11.37 -2.57 -9.93
CA GLY A 167 -10.20 -2.84 -10.77
C GLY A 167 -10.36 -4.01 -11.75
N LEU A 168 -11.42 -4.83 -11.63
CA LEU A 168 -11.61 -5.94 -12.56
C LEU A 168 -12.15 -5.52 -13.93
N SER A 169 -12.62 -4.28 -14.12
CA SER A 169 -13.18 -3.86 -15.43
C SER A 169 -12.20 -3.98 -16.60
N ALA A 170 -10.90 -3.79 -16.37
CA ALA A 170 -9.89 -3.97 -17.41
C ALA A 170 -9.78 -5.44 -17.85
N LEU A 171 -9.91 -6.38 -16.91
CA LEU A 171 -9.93 -7.82 -17.21
C LEU A 171 -11.20 -8.19 -17.99
N VAL A 172 -12.36 -7.66 -17.59
CA VAL A 172 -13.62 -7.86 -18.34
C VAL A 172 -13.50 -7.33 -19.77
N GLU A 173 -12.95 -6.12 -19.92
CA GLU A 173 -12.77 -5.48 -21.23
C GLU A 173 -11.86 -6.31 -22.13
N GLY A 174 -10.69 -6.75 -21.63
CA GLY A 174 -9.78 -7.58 -22.39
C GLY A 174 -10.39 -8.94 -22.77
N ARG A 175 -11.11 -9.60 -21.84
CA ARG A 175 -11.82 -10.84 -22.14
C ARG A 175 -12.90 -10.64 -23.22
N ALA A 176 -13.64 -9.53 -23.19
CA ALA A 176 -14.63 -9.21 -24.21
C ALA A 176 -14.02 -8.99 -25.60
N ARG A 177 -12.76 -8.53 -25.65
CA ARG A 177 -11.98 -8.39 -26.89
C ARG A 177 -11.30 -9.68 -27.35
N GLY A 178 -11.23 -10.68 -26.47
CA GLY A 178 -10.58 -11.96 -26.71
C GLY A 178 -9.11 -12.02 -26.30
N ASP A 179 -8.56 -10.94 -25.74
CA ASP A 179 -7.19 -10.88 -25.22
C ASP A 179 -7.11 -9.95 -24.00
N VAL A 180 -6.81 -10.54 -22.83
CA VAL A 180 -6.68 -9.81 -21.56
C VAL A 180 -5.45 -8.89 -21.54
N SER A 181 -4.44 -9.17 -22.37
CA SER A 181 -3.24 -8.34 -22.49
C SER A 181 -3.51 -7.00 -23.19
N GLU A 182 -4.61 -6.85 -23.94
CA GLU A 182 -4.99 -5.56 -24.50
C GLU A 182 -5.35 -4.50 -23.45
N ALA A 183 -5.55 -4.91 -22.18
CA ALA A 183 -5.72 -3.99 -21.08
C ALA A 183 -4.48 -3.07 -20.88
N PHE A 184 -3.27 -3.56 -21.19
CA PHE A 184 -2.01 -2.85 -21.01
C PHE A 184 -1.80 -1.79 -22.10
N ARG A 185 -2.50 -0.67 -21.96
CA ARG A 185 -2.35 0.50 -22.84
C ARG A 185 -1.30 1.46 -22.27
N PRO A 186 -0.47 2.11 -23.12
CA PRO A 186 0.47 3.12 -22.65
C PRO A 186 -0.20 4.20 -21.80
N GLY A 187 0.30 4.41 -20.58
CA GLY A 187 -0.23 5.40 -19.63
C GLY A 187 -1.54 5.02 -18.93
N ALA A 188 -2.07 3.81 -19.14
CA ALA A 188 -3.29 3.37 -18.48
C ALA A 188 -2.99 2.77 -17.10
N TYR A 189 -3.62 3.33 -16.06
CA TYR A 189 -3.61 2.76 -14.72
C TYR A 189 -4.70 1.70 -14.56
N LEU A 190 -4.31 0.50 -14.15
CA LEU A 190 -5.14 -0.70 -14.05
C LEU A 190 -5.56 -1.02 -12.61
N GLY A 191 -4.80 -0.55 -11.62
CA GLY A 191 -5.06 -0.77 -10.19
C GLY A 191 -4.61 -2.14 -9.68
N ASN A 192 -4.46 -2.25 -8.36
CA ASN A 192 -3.82 -3.40 -7.70
C ASN A 192 -4.57 -4.72 -7.92
N ASN A 193 -5.90 -4.68 -7.87
CA ASN A 193 -6.73 -5.88 -8.04
C ASN A 193 -6.59 -6.49 -9.44
N PHE A 194 -6.34 -5.68 -10.48
CA PHE A 194 -6.06 -6.19 -11.82
C PHE A 194 -4.72 -6.95 -11.82
N CYS A 195 -3.67 -6.33 -11.30
CA CYS A 195 -2.34 -6.95 -11.18
C CYS A 195 -2.41 -8.27 -10.40
N GLY A 196 -3.15 -8.28 -9.29
CA GLY A 196 -3.31 -9.43 -8.39
C GLY A 196 -4.05 -10.63 -9.00
N THR A 197 -4.69 -10.49 -10.17
CA THR A 197 -5.25 -11.64 -10.89
C THR A 197 -4.17 -12.57 -11.43
N CYS A 198 -3.08 -12.00 -11.97
CA CYS A 198 -1.93 -12.77 -12.46
C CYS A 198 -0.83 -12.89 -11.39
N HIS A 199 -0.55 -11.80 -10.67
CA HIS A 199 0.51 -11.69 -9.66
C HIS A 199 -0.02 -11.99 -8.25
N THR A 200 -0.56 -13.18 -8.07
CA THR A 200 -1.29 -13.56 -6.86
C THR A 200 -0.41 -13.55 -5.60
N GLN A 201 0.86 -13.95 -5.72
CA GLN A 201 1.81 -14.00 -4.61
C GLN A 201 2.29 -12.59 -4.23
N GLU A 202 2.59 -11.78 -5.24
CA GLU A 202 3.06 -10.41 -5.07
C GLU A 202 1.97 -9.51 -4.51
N HIS A 203 0.75 -9.65 -5.01
CA HIS A 203 -0.40 -8.92 -4.47
C HIS A 203 -0.68 -9.33 -3.02
N SER A 204 -0.57 -10.63 -2.70
CA SER A 204 -0.73 -11.11 -1.32
C SER A 204 0.33 -10.55 -0.37
N SER A 205 1.57 -10.40 -0.84
CA SER A 205 2.66 -9.78 -0.07
C SER A 205 2.49 -8.25 0.04
N TRP A 206 2.07 -7.57 -1.03
CA TRP A 206 1.76 -6.13 -1.01
C TRP A 206 0.69 -5.79 0.04
N LEU A 207 -0.34 -6.63 0.19
CA LEU A 207 -1.39 -6.47 1.20
C LEU A 207 -0.86 -6.51 2.66
N LEU A 208 0.39 -6.92 2.87
CA LEU A 208 1.08 -6.93 4.17
C LEU A 208 1.94 -5.68 4.41
N THR A 209 1.87 -4.67 3.54
CA THR A 209 2.68 -3.46 3.64
C THR A 209 1.85 -2.25 4.08
N HIS A 210 2.50 -1.25 4.69
CA HIS A 210 1.86 0.04 5.01
C HIS A 210 1.33 0.76 3.77
N HIS A 211 1.92 0.51 2.59
CA HIS A 211 1.45 1.04 1.32
C HIS A 211 0.02 0.62 0.98
N ALA A 212 -0.39 -0.60 1.34
CA ALA A 212 -1.73 -1.12 1.07
C ALA A 212 -2.83 -0.56 2.00
N VAL A 213 -2.46 0.26 2.98
CA VAL A 213 -3.40 0.95 3.88
C VAL A 213 -3.14 2.47 3.92
N ALA A 214 -2.41 3.01 2.94
CA ALA A 214 -2.01 4.41 2.91
C ALA A 214 -3.21 5.37 2.85
N TRP A 215 -4.28 5.04 2.14
CA TRP A 215 -5.48 5.88 2.09
C TRP A 215 -6.16 5.97 3.45
N ARG A 216 -6.18 4.86 4.20
CA ARG A 216 -6.76 4.82 5.54
C ARG A 216 -6.08 5.82 6.48
N THR A 217 -4.77 5.98 6.40
CA THR A 217 -4.06 6.91 7.30
C THR A 217 -4.49 8.36 7.10
N LEU A 218 -4.95 8.72 5.89
CA LEU A 218 -5.52 10.03 5.59
C LEU A 218 -6.95 10.17 6.10
N THR A 219 -7.80 9.16 5.88
CA THR A 219 -9.20 9.23 6.31
C THR A 219 -9.35 9.25 7.82
N THR A 220 -8.49 8.55 8.56
CA THR A 220 -8.47 8.60 10.03
C THR A 220 -8.09 9.97 10.61
N ARG A 221 -7.54 10.87 9.78
CA ARG A 221 -7.11 12.23 10.15
C ARG A 221 -7.87 13.32 9.41
N ASP A 222 -8.92 12.97 8.67
CA ASP A 222 -9.64 13.89 7.78
C ASP A 222 -8.73 14.62 6.75
N ALA A 223 -7.54 14.08 6.45
CA ALA A 223 -6.55 14.66 5.54
C ALA A 223 -6.69 14.19 4.07
N HIS A 224 -7.74 13.41 3.78
CA HIS A 224 -7.97 12.78 2.47
C HIS A 224 -8.32 13.76 1.33
N THR A 225 -8.47 15.05 1.65
CA THR A 225 -8.69 16.14 0.68
C THR A 225 -7.46 17.05 0.52
N ASP A 226 -6.43 16.88 1.36
CA ASP A 226 -5.20 17.65 1.27
C ASP A 226 -4.31 17.08 0.17
N SER A 227 -4.12 17.85 -0.90
CA SER A 227 -3.27 17.45 -2.02
C SER A 227 -1.81 17.17 -1.62
N ALA A 228 -1.30 17.82 -0.58
CA ALA A 228 0.06 17.59 -0.09
C ALA A 228 0.21 16.19 0.52
N CYS A 229 -0.85 15.66 1.14
CA CYS A 229 -0.90 14.30 1.67
C CYS A 229 -1.28 13.28 0.59
N VAL A 230 -2.32 13.58 -0.20
CA VAL A 230 -2.85 12.67 -1.23
C VAL A 230 -1.75 12.28 -2.23
N ARG A 231 -0.82 13.19 -2.59
CA ARG A 231 0.24 12.91 -3.56
C ARG A 231 1.09 11.67 -3.25
N CYS A 232 1.27 11.34 -1.96
CA CYS A 232 2.10 10.22 -1.50
C CYS A 232 1.27 9.00 -1.05
N HIS A 233 -0.05 9.11 -0.98
CA HIS A 233 -0.93 8.09 -0.38
C HIS A 233 -1.89 7.41 -1.37
N VAL A 234 -1.80 7.77 -2.65
CA VAL A 234 -2.58 7.17 -3.74
C VAL A 234 -1.68 6.94 -4.95
N THR A 235 -2.16 6.15 -5.90
CA THR A 235 -1.43 5.80 -7.11
C THR A 235 -1.66 6.83 -8.21
N GLY A 236 -0.58 7.43 -8.71
CA GLY A 236 -0.60 8.30 -9.89
C GLY A 236 -1.26 9.67 -9.66
N ALA A 237 -1.27 10.19 -8.43
CA ALA A 237 -1.77 11.55 -8.17
C ALA A 237 -1.12 12.60 -9.09
N GLY A 238 -1.94 13.40 -9.76
CA GLY A 238 -1.48 14.43 -10.69
C GLY A 238 -0.92 13.91 -12.02
N GLN A 239 -0.87 12.59 -12.23
CA GLN A 239 -0.42 11.99 -13.49
C GLN A 239 -1.61 11.78 -14.45
N PRO A 240 -1.41 11.88 -15.77
CA PRO A 240 -2.44 11.52 -16.75
C PRO A 240 -2.96 10.09 -16.53
N GLY A 241 -4.27 9.94 -16.36
CA GLY A 241 -4.90 8.64 -16.12
C GLY A 241 -4.78 8.08 -14.69
N GLY A 242 -4.07 8.78 -13.79
CA GLY A 242 -3.91 8.38 -12.39
C GLY A 242 -5.07 8.82 -11.50
N PHE A 243 -4.88 8.76 -10.18
CA PHE A 243 -5.92 9.11 -9.21
C PHE A 243 -6.47 10.53 -9.40
N SER A 244 -7.79 10.65 -9.47
CA SER A 244 -8.51 11.88 -9.80
C SER A 244 -9.41 12.40 -8.66
N GLY A 245 -9.14 12.02 -7.42
CA GLY A 245 -9.87 12.51 -6.24
C GLY A 245 -11.08 11.66 -5.83
N ASP A 246 -11.39 10.57 -6.53
CA ASP A 246 -12.49 9.67 -6.16
C ASP A 246 -12.03 8.67 -5.09
N PRO A 247 -12.52 8.74 -3.84
CA PRO A 247 -12.14 7.80 -2.78
C PRO A 247 -12.59 6.35 -3.04
N GLU A 248 -13.47 6.13 -4.02
CA GLU A 248 -13.89 4.78 -4.45
C GLU A 248 -13.02 4.25 -5.61
N SER A 249 -12.03 5.01 -6.07
CA SER A 249 -11.15 4.61 -7.17
C SER A 249 -10.32 3.38 -6.83
N ARG A 250 -10.06 2.53 -7.83
CA ARG A 250 -9.09 1.42 -7.77
C ARG A 250 -7.64 1.86 -7.56
N LEU A 251 -7.38 3.17 -7.55
CA LEU A 251 -6.06 3.79 -7.39
C LEU A 251 -5.85 4.40 -6.00
N VAL A 252 -6.78 4.18 -5.07
CA VAL A 252 -6.50 4.40 -3.64
C VAL A 252 -5.36 3.51 -3.19
N ASP A 253 -4.64 3.97 -2.16
CA ASP A 253 -3.41 3.36 -1.64
C ASP A 253 -2.20 3.49 -2.57
N VAL A 254 -1.01 3.25 -2.02
CA VAL A 254 0.24 3.21 -2.78
C VAL A 254 0.34 1.83 -3.42
N GLY A 255 -0.09 1.75 -4.67
CA GLY A 255 -0.24 0.50 -5.42
C GLY A 255 0.99 0.09 -6.21
N CYS A 256 0.87 -1.05 -6.91
CA CYS A 256 1.91 -1.60 -7.79
C CYS A 256 2.42 -0.54 -8.79
N GLU A 257 1.48 0.19 -9.39
CA GLU A 257 1.76 1.18 -10.43
C GLU A 257 2.36 2.48 -9.90
N ALA A 258 2.39 2.68 -8.57
CA ALA A 258 3.16 3.76 -7.97
C ALA A 258 4.66 3.51 -8.16
N CYS A 259 5.11 2.26 -7.99
CA CYS A 259 6.51 1.87 -8.19
C CYS A 259 6.82 1.50 -9.64
N HIS A 260 5.95 0.71 -10.28
CA HIS A 260 6.17 0.11 -11.59
C HIS A 260 5.66 0.96 -12.77
N GLY A 261 5.02 2.10 -12.50
CA GLY A 261 4.35 2.91 -13.50
C GLY A 261 3.03 2.31 -14.00
N PRO A 262 2.29 3.05 -14.85
CA PRO A 262 0.98 2.63 -15.34
C PRO A 262 1.07 1.35 -16.17
N GLY A 263 0.34 0.32 -15.76
CA GLY A 263 0.33 -1.00 -16.41
C GLY A 263 1.58 -1.84 -16.15
N GLY A 264 2.60 -1.32 -15.48
CA GLY A 264 3.88 -2.00 -15.21
C GLY A 264 4.72 -2.33 -16.45
N PRO A 265 6.04 -2.56 -16.31
CA PRO A 265 6.80 -3.16 -17.40
C PRO A 265 6.42 -4.65 -17.51
N HIS A 266 5.87 -5.03 -18.67
CA HIS A 266 5.65 -6.43 -19.08
C HIS A 266 6.67 -6.86 -20.16
N ASP A 267 7.78 -6.14 -20.26
CA ASP A 267 8.88 -6.37 -21.20
C ASP A 267 10.05 -7.16 -20.59
N GLY A 268 9.93 -7.55 -19.32
CA GLY A 268 10.95 -8.28 -18.57
C GLY A 268 12.09 -7.40 -18.03
N VAL A 269 11.99 -6.07 -18.17
CA VAL A 269 12.95 -5.12 -17.60
C VAL A 269 12.53 -4.77 -16.17
N ARG A 270 13.47 -4.87 -15.23
CA ARG A 270 13.24 -4.46 -13.84
C ARG A 270 13.05 -2.96 -13.74
N THR A 271 12.12 -2.52 -12.91
CA THR A 271 11.96 -1.10 -12.59
C THR A 271 13.07 -0.63 -11.66
N GLU A 272 13.75 0.45 -12.04
CA GLU A 272 14.64 1.20 -11.15
C GLU A 272 13.79 2.13 -10.26
N ALA A 273 13.38 1.62 -9.10
CA ALA A 273 12.40 2.31 -8.25
C ALA A 273 13.01 3.37 -7.31
N ALA A 274 14.33 3.57 -7.29
CA ALA A 274 14.98 4.46 -6.31
C ALA A 274 14.45 5.90 -6.35
N SER A 275 14.29 6.48 -7.55
CA SER A 275 13.69 7.80 -7.72
C SER A 275 12.21 7.84 -7.33
N THR A 276 11.50 6.72 -7.48
CA THR A 276 10.09 6.61 -7.09
C THR A 276 9.95 6.56 -5.57
N CYS A 277 10.82 5.83 -4.86
CA CYS A 277 10.84 5.87 -3.41
C CYS A 277 11.07 7.30 -2.92
N ALA A 278 12.06 7.98 -3.49
CA ALA A 278 12.45 9.34 -3.11
C ALA A 278 11.41 10.42 -3.47
N SER A 279 10.38 10.12 -4.28
CA SER A 279 9.32 11.09 -4.57
C SER A 279 8.33 11.25 -3.42
N CYS A 280 8.33 10.31 -2.46
CA CYS A 280 7.49 10.33 -1.26
C CYS A 280 8.30 10.24 0.03
N HIS A 281 9.47 9.57 -0.02
CA HIS A 281 10.40 9.41 1.10
C HIS A 281 11.64 10.29 0.88
N ASP A 282 11.56 11.54 1.30
CA ASP A 282 12.65 12.50 1.30
C ASP A 282 13.02 12.91 2.74
N GLU A 283 13.87 13.92 2.88
CA GLU A 283 14.29 14.46 4.18
C GLU A 283 13.13 15.02 5.00
N ASP A 284 12.13 15.65 4.35
CA ASP A 284 10.98 16.23 5.04
C ASP A 284 9.96 15.17 5.48
N HIS A 285 9.86 14.04 4.76
CA HIS A 285 8.79 13.05 4.94
C HIS A 285 9.28 11.73 5.54
N SER A 286 10.55 11.58 5.89
CA SER A 286 11.07 10.34 6.47
C SER A 286 12.32 10.51 7.33
N ILE A 287 12.31 9.87 8.51
CA ILE A 287 13.46 9.80 9.42
C ILE A 287 14.59 8.96 8.77
N ALA A 288 15.74 9.59 8.53
CA ALA A 288 16.93 8.94 7.98
C ALA A 288 16.64 7.97 6.80
N PHE A 289 15.76 8.37 5.87
CA PHE A 289 15.45 7.48 4.75
C PHE A 289 16.70 7.26 3.89
N SER A 290 16.93 6.00 3.55
CA SER A 290 17.82 5.66 2.45
C SER A 290 17.20 4.52 1.67
N TYR A 291 17.40 4.54 0.35
CA TYR A 291 16.94 3.46 -0.51
C TYR A 291 17.46 2.09 -0.06
N ALA A 292 18.70 2.03 0.43
CA ALA A 292 19.31 0.81 0.96
C ALA A 292 18.60 0.26 2.21
N LYS A 293 17.97 1.12 3.02
CA LYS A 293 17.17 0.73 4.18
C LYS A 293 15.75 0.34 3.78
N GLY A 294 15.15 1.06 2.84
CA GLY A 294 13.75 0.84 2.45
C GLY A 294 13.52 -0.33 1.51
N LEU A 295 14.37 -0.51 0.50
CA LEU A 295 14.19 -1.59 -0.48
C LEU A 295 14.08 -2.98 0.17
N PRO A 296 14.86 -3.32 1.21
CA PRO A 296 14.74 -4.60 1.88
C PRO A 296 13.38 -4.94 2.49
N LEU A 297 12.55 -3.93 2.76
CA LEU A 297 11.23 -4.07 3.37
C LEU A 297 10.12 -4.38 2.36
N ILE A 298 10.45 -4.32 1.07
CA ILE A 298 9.53 -4.67 -0.02
C ILE A 298 9.90 -6.07 -0.53
N ASP A 299 9.29 -7.07 0.09
CA ASP A 299 9.39 -8.46 -0.35
C ASP A 299 8.12 -8.87 -1.10
N HIS A 300 8.25 -9.18 -2.39
CA HIS A 300 7.15 -9.55 -3.26
C HIS A 300 6.66 -10.98 -3.00
N PHE A 301 7.34 -11.75 -2.14
CA PHE A 301 7.01 -13.14 -1.87
C PHE A 301 6.91 -13.47 -0.38
N GLU A 302 6.89 -12.45 0.49
CA GLU A 302 6.83 -12.64 1.94
C GLU A 302 5.65 -13.53 2.36
N SER A 303 4.48 -13.32 1.74
CA SER A 303 3.26 -14.08 2.07
C SER A 303 3.41 -15.58 1.87
N ASN A 304 4.32 -16.03 1.00
CA ASN A 304 4.55 -17.45 0.73
C ASN A 304 5.14 -18.20 1.93
N THR A 305 5.70 -17.47 2.89
CA THR A 305 6.31 -18.03 4.10
C THR A 305 5.35 -18.06 5.29
N LEU A 306 4.13 -17.53 5.12
CA LEU A 306 3.15 -17.32 6.17
C LEU A 306 1.93 -18.21 5.97
N ASP A 307 1.31 -18.61 7.07
CA ASP A 307 -0.03 -19.22 7.05
C ASP A 307 -1.15 -18.16 7.04
N GLU A 308 -2.39 -18.62 6.84
CA GLU A 308 -3.57 -17.74 6.77
C GLU A 308 -3.80 -16.93 8.07
N ALA A 309 -3.51 -17.52 9.24
CA ALA A 309 -3.69 -16.85 10.52
C ALA A 309 -2.66 -15.73 10.71
N GLN A 310 -1.41 -15.97 10.31
CA GLN A 310 -0.33 -14.98 10.32
C GLN A 310 -0.62 -13.83 9.35
N ILE A 311 -1.04 -14.14 8.12
CA ILE A 311 -1.46 -13.13 7.13
C ILE A 311 -2.60 -12.28 7.69
N ARG A 312 -3.63 -12.92 8.26
CA ARG A 312 -4.77 -12.22 8.85
C ARG A 312 -4.35 -11.30 9.98
N GLN A 313 -3.49 -11.77 10.90
CA GLN A 313 -3.06 -10.96 12.03
C GLN A 313 -2.26 -9.74 11.57
N ARG A 314 -1.29 -9.91 10.66
CA ARG A 314 -0.52 -8.77 10.13
C ARG A 314 -1.39 -7.72 9.46
N ARG A 315 -2.42 -8.15 8.71
CA ARG A 315 -3.40 -7.23 8.09
C ARG A 315 -4.22 -6.48 9.15
N LEU A 316 -4.57 -7.13 10.25
CA LEU A 316 -5.24 -6.47 11.37
C LEU A 316 -4.31 -5.44 12.02
N ASP A 317 -3.06 -5.79 12.29
CA ASP A 317 -2.08 -4.87 12.89
C ASP A 317 -1.88 -3.62 12.02
N LEU A 318 -1.80 -3.77 10.69
CA LEU A 318 -1.78 -2.64 9.75
C LEU A 318 -3.06 -1.81 9.83
N TYR A 319 -4.23 -2.47 9.79
CA TYR A 319 -5.53 -1.83 9.89
C TYR A 319 -5.82 -1.29 11.30
N GLN A 320 -5.02 -1.58 12.32
CA GLN A 320 -5.13 -0.99 13.65
C GLN A 320 -4.06 0.08 13.87
N GLY A 321 -3.06 0.15 12.99
CA GLY A 321 -1.93 1.07 13.11
C GLY A 321 -0.86 0.58 14.09
N GLU A 322 -0.92 -0.70 14.47
CA GLU A 322 -0.04 -1.39 15.42
C GLU A 322 1.18 -2.04 14.75
N ALA A 323 1.15 -2.18 13.42
CA ALA A 323 2.24 -2.76 12.67
C ALA A 323 3.56 -1.95 12.81
N PRO A 324 4.73 -2.62 12.94
CA PRO A 324 6.02 -1.95 13.04
C PRO A 324 6.28 -0.98 11.88
N ARG A 325 6.90 0.17 12.17
CA ARG A 325 7.29 1.19 11.19
C ARG A 325 8.80 1.27 11.06
N GLU A 326 9.39 0.23 10.48
CA GLU A 326 10.85 0.03 10.43
C GLU A 326 11.60 1.14 9.66
N LEU A 327 10.95 1.76 8.67
CA LEU A 327 11.49 2.94 7.98
C LEU A 327 11.71 4.14 8.93
N LEU A 328 10.96 4.23 10.02
CA LEU A 328 11.03 5.33 10.98
C LEU A 328 12.00 5.03 12.13
N ALA A 329 12.67 3.87 12.13
CA ALA A 329 13.70 3.56 13.12
C ALA A 329 14.95 4.41 12.89
N PHE A 330 15.54 4.98 13.94
CA PHE A 330 16.81 5.69 13.84
C PHE A 330 17.95 4.73 13.40
N PRO A 331 19.04 5.26 12.82
CA PRO A 331 20.26 4.49 12.61
C PRO A 331 20.74 3.81 13.89
N GLN A 332 21.46 2.70 13.77
CA GLN A 332 22.05 2.02 14.92
C GLN A 332 23.21 2.85 15.50
N GLY A 333 23.18 3.12 16.80
CA GLY A 333 24.23 3.85 17.50
C GLY A 333 24.02 3.86 19.02
N ARG A 334 25.03 4.35 19.75
CA ARG A 334 24.89 4.61 21.19
C ARG A 334 24.17 5.93 21.44
N ASN A 335 23.26 5.88 22.39
CA ASN A 335 22.74 7.07 23.02
C ASN A 335 23.79 7.54 24.03
N VAL A 336 24.36 8.74 23.85
CA VAL A 336 25.45 9.30 24.65
C VAL A 336 24.97 9.93 25.97
N GLY A 337 23.67 10.22 26.07
CA GLY A 337 22.98 10.76 27.24
C GLY A 337 22.93 12.29 27.28
N ALA A 338 21.91 12.81 27.97
CA ALA A 338 21.60 14.24 28.04
C ALA A 338 22.76 15.11 28.57
N SER A 339 23.59 14.56 29.45
CA SER A 339 24.78 15.24 29.98
C SER A 339 25.81 15.57 28.90
N ARG A 340 25.91 14.74 27.84
CA ARG A 340 26.79 15.04 26.69
C ARG A 340 26.20 16.13 25.81
N CYS A 341 24.88 16.12 25.62
CA CYS A 341 24.17 17.17 24.88
C CYS A 341 24.34 18.54 25.56
N LEU A 342 24.27 18.59 26.91
CA LEU A 342 24.45 19.81 27.71
C LEU A 342 25.78 20.53 27.46
N GLU A 343 26.84 19.81 27.09
CA GLU A 343 28.16 20.41 26.82
C GLU A 343 28.09 21.45 25.67
N CYS A 344 27.15 21.29 24.73
CA CYS A 344 26.97 22.19 23.58
C CYS A 344 25.58 22.86 23.52
N HIS A 345 24.52 22.18 23.98
CA HIS A 345 23.11 22.61 23.86
C HIS A 345 22.53 23.04 25.21
N GLN A 346 23.09 24.09 25.83
CA GLN A 346 22.68 24.49 27.18
C GLN A 346 21.22 24.96 27.25
N THR A 347 20.76 25.70 26.24
CA THR A 347 19.40 26.23 26.18
C THR A 347 18.36 25.11 26.10
N GLN A 348 18.55 24.18 25.16
CA GLN A 348 17.64 23.05 24.97
C GLN A 348 17.64 22.11 26.18
N HIS A 349 18.81 21.85 26.77
CA HIS A 349 18.89 21.05 27.99
C HIS A 349 18.19 21.74 29.17
N ALA A 350 18.33 23.06 29.33
CA ALA A 350 17.64 23.79 30.39
C ALA A 350 16.11 23.66 30.26
N TRP A 351 15.58 23.80 29.04
CA TRP A 351 14.17 23.55 28.75
C TRP A 351 13.77 22.11 29.07
N TRP A 352 14.45 21.12 28.48
CA TRP A 352 14.15 19.70 28.64
C TRP A 352 14.18 19.26 30.11
N SER A 353 15.15 19.73 30.90
CA SER A 353 15.27 19.38 32.33
C SER A 353 14.06 19.80 33.19
N SER A 354 13.25 20.74 32.67
CA SER A 354 11.99 21.17 33.28
C SER A 354 10.75 20.46 32.70
N ASP A 355 10.90 19.76 31.57
CA ASP A 355 9.84 19.04 30.86
C ASP A 355 9.46 17.72 31.56
N PRO A 356 8.19 17.26 31.48
CA PRO A 356 7.78 15.97 32.02
C PRO A 356 8.57 14.77 31.49
N HIS A 357 9.14 14.82 30.28
CA HIS A 357 9.95 13.73 29.73
C HIS A 357 11.22 13.46 30.54
N ALA A 358 11.92 14.50 31.01
CA ALA A 358 13.10 14.35 31.88
C ALA A 358 12.75 13.70 33.23
N ARG A 359 11.48 13.79 33.66
CA ARG A 359 10.97 13.24 34.92
C ARG A 359 10.05 12.04 34.72
N ALA A 360 10.05 11.44 33.53
CA ALA A 360 9.13 10.36 33.20
C ALA A 360 9.26 9.18 34.18
N MET A 361 10.49 8.82 34.58
CA MET A 361 10.73 7.76 35.57
C MET A 361 10.19 8.09 36.96
N ASP A 362 10.10 9.36 37.37
CA ASP A 362 9.56 9.73 38.69
C ASP A 362 8.08 9.40 38.82
N ARG A 363 7.33 9.44 37.70
CA ARG A 363 5.93 9.01 37.65
C ARG A 363 5.76 7.49 37.65
N LEU A 364 6.74 6.75 37.14
CA LEU A 364 6.68 5.29 37.05
C LEU A 364 7.20 4.57 38.31
N ARG A 365 8.18 5.15 39.01
CA ARG A 365 8.77 4.52 40.22
C ARG A 365 7.78 4.10 41.32
N PRO A 366 6.63 4.75 41.54
CA PRO A 366 5.62 4.26 42.46
C PRO A 366 5.02 2.90 42.06
N ASP A 367 4.89 2.62 40.75
CA ASP A 367 4.25 1.43 40.19
C ASP A 367 4.89 1.06 38.82
N GLY A 368 5.67 -0.02 38.75
CA GLY A 368 6.21 -0.54 37.47
C GLY A 368 7.59 -0.02 37.05
N GLY A 369 8.32 0.68 37.93
CA GLY A 369 9.69 1.15 37.67
C GLY A 369 10.72 0.03 37.42
N ASP A 370 10.39 -1.21 37.77
CA ASP A 370 11.23 -2.39 37.55
C ASP A 370 10.81 -3.23 36.33
N ASP A 371 9.76 -2.81 35.60
CA ASP A 371 9.26 -3.50 34.41
C ASP A 371 9.81 -2.85 33.12
N PRO A 372 10.69 -3.54 32.36
CA PRO A 372 11.20 -3.07 31.06
C PRO A 372 10.09 -2.70 30.06
N GLY A 373 8.92 -3.34 30.15
CA GLY A 373 7.75 -3.07 29.32
C GLY A 373 7.16 -1.67 29.54
N CYS A 374 7.27 -1.15 30.77
CA CYS A 374 6.91 0.22 31.12
C CYS A 374 8.09 1.17 30.90
N VAL A 375 9.30 0.77 31.32
CA VAL A 375 10.50 1.61 31.27
C VAL A 375 10.86 2.04 29.85
N ARG A 376 10.55 1.23 28.82
CA ARG A 376 10.75 1.63 27.41
C ARG A 376 10.06 2.93 26.98
N CYS A 377 9.03 3.35 27.71
CA CYS A 377 8.32 4.62 27.48
C CYS A 377 8.67 5.71 28.50
N HIS A 378 9.50 5.39 29.51
CA HIS A 378 9.86 6.30 30.60
C HIS A 378 11.36 6.57 30.71
N ALA A 379 12.21 5.78 30.06
CA ALA A 379 13.64 5.98 29.98
C ALA A 379 14.18 5.73 28.56
N THR A 380 15.10 6.56 28.11
CA THR A 380 15.85 6.31 26.86
C THR A 380 16.76 5.10 27.04
N SER A 381 16.81 4.21 26.04
CA SER A 381 17.76 3.09 26.02
C SER A 381 19.21 3.59 25.85
N ASP A 382 20.20 2.79 26.20
CA ASP A 382 21.62 3.11 25.97
C ASP A 382 22.01 3.06 24.48
N ARG A 383 21.19 2.41 23.66
CA ARG A 383 21.39 2.25 22.22
C ARG A 383 20.05 2.33 21.50
N SER A 384 20.04 2.95 20.33
CA SER A 384 18.91 2.90 19.40
C SER A 384 18.66 1.46 18.95
N GLY A 385 17.40 1.10 18.69
CA GLY A 385 17.02 -0.24 18.21
C GLY A 385 15.84 -0.79 18.99
N PRO A 386 15.63 -2.13 18.97
CA PRO A 386 14.60 -2.77 19.76
C PRO A 386 14.75 -2.44 21.26
N PRO A 387 13.64 -2.25 22.01
CA PRO A 387 13.69 -1.99 23.44
C PRO A 387 14.45 -3.09 24.21
N PRO A 388 15.40 -2.74 25.09
CA PRO A 388 16.07 -3.70 25.95
C PRO A 388 15.08 -4.49 26.83
N THR A 389 15.39 -5.77 27.08
CA THR A 389 14.62 -6.63 27.98
C THR A 389 15.04 -6.51 29.44
N GLU A 390 16.09 -5.74 29.74
CA GLU A 390 16.66 -5.57 31.07
C GLU A 390 16.81 -4.08 31.38
N LEU A 391 16.59 -3.69 32.64
CA LEU A 391 16.68 -2.29 33.09
C LEU A 391 18.07 -1.68 32.89
N SER A 392 19.12 -2.50 32.93
CA SER A 392 20.50 -2.08 32.73
C SER A 392 20.80 -1.56 31.32
N GLY A 393 19.91 -1.80 30.36
CA GLY A 393 20.00 -1.22 29.01
C GLY A 393 19.35 0.16 28.89
N TYR A 394 18.86 0.76 29.98
CA TYR A 394 18.17 2.04 29.99
C TYR A 394 18.88 3.09 30.86
N ARG A 395 18.81 4.34 30.42
CA ARG A 395 19.26 5.54 31.13
C ARG A 395 18.21 6.01 32.13
N ILE A 396 17.86 5.16 33.09
CA ILE A 396 16.74 5.37 34.04
C ILE A 396 16.85 6.61 34.95
N LEU A 397 18.01 7.26 35.00
CA LEU A 397 18.20 8.51 35.73
C LEU A 397 17.90 9.75 34.89
N GLU A 398 17.88 9.61 33.56
CA GLU A 398 17.65 10.70 32.62
C GLU A 398 16.18 10.79 32.19
N GLY A 399 15.38 9.74 32.43
CA GLY A 399 14.03 9.67 31.88
C GLY A 399 14.06 9.57 30.35
N ILE A 400 13.08 10.17 29.70
CA ILE A 400 13.06 10.31 28.23
C ILE A 400 13.96 11.49 27.85
N GLY A 401 15.19 11.18 27.44
CA GLY A 401 16.21 12.11 26.97
C GLY A 401 16.11 12.45 25.48
N CYS A 402 16.95 13.39 25.04
CA CYS A 402 16.97 13.95 23.68
C CYS A 402 16.95 12.86 22.58
N GLU A 403 17.74 11.81 22.79
CA GLU A 403 18.01 10.77 21.81
C GLU A 403 16.83 9.80 21.61
N SER A 404 15.80 9.86 22.48
CA SER A 404 14.51 9.19 22.20
C SER A 404 13.78 9.84 21.02
N CYS A 405 13.99 11.14 20.79
CA CYS A 405 13.35 11.91 19.72
C CYS A 405 14.27 12.18 18.53
N HIS A 406 15.56 12.40 18.79
CA HIS A 406 16.54 12.81 17.76
C HIS A 406 17.42 11.66 17.25
N GLY A 407 17.31 10.47 17.84
CA GLY A 407 18.19 9.34 17.54
C GLY A 407 19.55 9.41 18.26
N PRO A 408 20.45 8.45 18.00
CA PRO A 408 21.69 8.29 18.76
C PRO A 408 22.72 9.38 18.43
N GLY A 409 23.19 10.10 19.45
CA GLY A 409 24.15 11.19 19.32
C GLY A 409 25.61 10.77 19.17
N GLU A 410 25.93 9.47 19.16
CA GLU A 410 27.31 8.98 19.01
C GLU A 410 28.02 9.53 17.77
N ALA A 411 27.37 9.46 16.60
CA ALA A 411 27.95 9.95 15.35
C ALA A 411 28.08 11.48 15.36
N HIS A 412 27.06 12.17 15.88
CA HIS A 412 27.03 13.62 16.01
C HIS A 412 28.17 14.17 16.87
N VAL A 413 28.35 13.61 18.07
CA VAL A 413 29.43 14.00 18.99
C VAL A 413 30.79 13.67 18.39
N ALA A 414 30.94 12.50 17.76
CA ALA A 414 32.21 12.10 17.12
C ALA A 414 32.62 13.04 15.97
N ALA A 415 31.65 13.59 15.24
CA ALA A 415 31.87 14.57 14.18
C ALA A 415 32.12 16.00 14.70
N GLY A 416 31.90 16.25 15.99
CA GLY A 416 31.97 17.60 16.57
C GLY A 416 30.75 18.47 16.25
N GLY A 417 29.60 17.85 15.94
CA GLY A 417 28.36 18.52 15.53
C GLY A 417 27.98 18.25 14.06
N GLY A 418 26.96 18.95 13.59
CA GLY A 418 26.43 18.84 12.21
C GLY A 418 24.94 18.53 12.16
N ALA A 419 24.26 18.96 11.09
CA ALA A 419 22.83 18.72 10.90
C ALA A 419 22.54 17.34 10.30
N ASP A 420 23.50 16.73 9.61
CA ASP A 420 23.26 15.52 8.81
C ASP A 420 23.51 14.20 9.59
N ASN A 421 23.82 14.28 10.89
CA ASN A 421 24.27 13.14 11.70
C ASN A 421 23.49 12.98 13.01
N ILE A 422 22.42 13.75 13.18
CA ILE A 422 21.38 13.61 14.20
C ILE A 422 20.09 14.24 13.66
N GLU A 423 18.93 13.67 13.98
CA GLU A 423 17.67 14.11 13.35
C GLU A 423 17.22 15.46 13.91
N GLY A 424 17.02 16.45 13.04
CA GLY A 424 16.47 17.76 13.39
C GLY A 424 14.99 17.83 13.06
N LEU A 425 14.12 17.65 14.06
CA LEU A 425 12.67 17.53 13.85
C LEU A 425 11.92 18.83 13.47
N GLY A 426 12.62 19.95 13.26
CA GLY A 426 12.00 21.27 13.11
C GLY A 426 11.36 21.51 11.74
N GLU A 427 11.96 20.98 10.68
CA GLU A 427 11.48 21.11 9.29
C GLU A 427 10.73 19.85 8.82
N ASP A 428 10.83 18.77 9.61
CA ASP A 428 10.18 17.50 9.31
C ASP A 428 8.65 17.66 9.28
N CYS A 429 8.02 16.94 8.35
CA CYS A 429 6.58 16.84 8.28
C CYS A 429 6.03 16.35 9.63
N PRO A 430 5.17 17.15 10.31
CA PRO A 430 4.74 16.81 11.66
C PRO A 430 4.01 15.47 11.77
N VAL A 431 3.31 15.08 10.71
CA VAL A 431 2.51 13.86 10.66
C VAL A 431 3.35 12.66 10.21
N CYS A 432 4.16 12.81 9.15
CA CYS A 432 4.91 11.69 8.58
C CYS A 432 6.08 11.24 9.48
N VAL A 433 6.73 12.20 10.14
CA VAL A 433 7.95 11.97 10.90
C VAL A 433 7.70 12.13 12.40
N ILE A 434 7.29 13.33 12.84
CA ILE A 434 7.27 13.67 14.27
C ILE A 434 6.25 12.82 15.04
N GLU A 435 5.05 12.65 14.49
CA GLU A 435 4.01 11.82 15.13
C GLU A 435 4.45 10.37 15.33
N ALA A 436 5.23 9.82 14.40
CA ALA A 436 5.74 8.46 14.51
C ALA A 436 6.79 8.29 15.61
N VAL A 437 7.50 9.36 15.98
CA VAL A 437 8.37 9.38 17.16
C VAL A 437 7.52 9.36 18.42
N CYS A 438 6.51 10.23 18.51
CA CYS A 438 5.65 10.35 19.68
C CYS A 438 4.81 9.07 19.95
N THR A 439 4.22 8.51 18.90
CA THR A 439 3.30 7.37 18.99
C THR A 439 3.98 6.03 19.30
N ARG A 440 5.31 6.01 19.49
CA ARG A 440 6.02 4.87 20.11
C ARG A 440 5.60 4.67 21.57
N CYS A 441 5.27 5.77 22.25
CA CYS A 441 4.86 5.78 23.65
C CYS A 441 3.39 6.21 23.79
N HIS A 442 2.96 7.21 23.02
CA HIS A 442 1.61 7.77 23.04
C HIS A 442 0.68 7.04 22.06
N THR A 443 0.14 5.90 22.48
CA THR A 443 -0.88 5.15 21.74
C THR A 443 -2.26 5.43 22.32
N SER A 444 -3.33 5.13 21.59
CA SER A 444 -4.71 5.24 22.11
C SER A 444 -4.97 4.42 23.38
N GLU A 445 -4.18 3.36 23.60
CA GLU A 445 -4.23 2.54 24.82
C GLU A 445 -3.56 3.23 26.02
N ARG A 446 -2.46 3.96 25.81
CA ARG A 446 -1.60 4.53 26.87
C ARG A 446 -1.85 6.01 27.12
N ASP A 447 -2.25 6.72 26.08
CA ASP A 447 -2.60 8.13 26.08
C ASP A 447 -3.89 8.32 25.24
N PRO A 448 -5.06 8.00 25.83
CA PRO A 448 -6.34 8.02 25.10
C PRO A 448 -6.74 9.42 24.63
N ASP A 449 -6.17 10.47 25.23
CA ASP A 449 -6.40 11.87 24.89
C ASP A 449 -5.29 12.45 23.98
N TRP A 450 -4.45 11.59 23.39
CA TRP A 450 -3.35 12.00 22.52
C TRP A 450 -3.83 12.86 21.35
N ASP A 451 -3.24 14.04 21.23
CA ASP A 451 -3.46 14.98 20.12
C ASP A 451 -2.11 15.58 19.71
N LEU A 452 -1.69 15.29 18.48
CA LEU A 452 -0.41 15.73 17.95
C LEU A 452 -0.28 17.26 17.93
N GLN A 453 -1.34 17.97 17.53
CA GLN A 453 -1.29 19.43 17.38
C GLN A 453 -1.09 20.12 18.73
N GLN A 454 -1.76 19.63 19.78
CA GLN A 454 -1.56 20.10 21.14
C GLN A 454 -0.19 19.71 21.70
N ALA A 455 0.33 18.54 21.35
CA ALA A 455 1.64 18.07 21.80
C ALA A 455 2.78 18.89 21.19
N LEU A 456 2.73 19.19 19.89
CA LEU A 456 3.75 19.98 19.18
C LEU A 456 3.98 21.34 19.84
N GLY A 457 2.91 22.04 20.23
CA GLY A 457 3.03 23.34 20.91
C GLY A 457 3.62 23.30 22.32
N ARG A 458 3.82 22.10 22.91
CA ARG A 458 4.41 21.93 24.25
C ARG A 458 5.90 21.59 24.19
N ILE A 459 6.41 21.16 23.04
CA ILE A 459 7.78 20.66 22.87
C ILE A 459 8.70 21.61 22.09
N GLU A 460 8.22 22.81 21.76
CA GLU A 460 8.99 23.86 21.07
C GLU A 460 10.11 24.41 21.98
N HIS A 461 11.35 24.44 21.48
CA HIS A 461 12.54 24.78 22.27
C HIS A 461 13.69 25.42 21.47
#